data_AF-G4U3V3-F1
#
_entry.id   AF-G4U3V3-F1
#
_cell.length_a   1.000
_cell.length_b   1.000
_cell.length_c   1.000
_cell.angle_alpha   90.00
_cell.angle_beta   90.00
_cell.angle_gamma   90.00
#
_symmetry.space_group_name_H-M   'P 1'
#
loop_
_entity.id
_entity.type
_entity.pdbx_description
1 polymer ?
#
loop_
_entity_poly.entity_id
_entity_poly.type
_entity_poly.pdbx_seq_one_letter_code
_entity_poly.pdbx_strand_id
1 'polypeptide(L)'
;VNYVENTYPSLMKNVSTCRSPMQMFSAVLKEHYKHSNKKVVSVAIMPCTAKKSEAKRDEFIEEGVPNVDYVITTQELIQMIRESGIVFSEVEPEAVDMPFGVSSGAGVIFGVTGGVTEAVIRRVLDDKSTSTLRVLAFNGVRGLDGVKEASITVGERKIEIAVVSGLRNADDLVKKIQNGEAHYDFVEV
;
A
#
# COMPACT_ATOMS: atom_id res chain seq x y z
N VAL A 1 -6.34 4.19 -7.82
CA VAL A 1 -7.43 3.42 -8.47
C VAL A 1 -8.47 4.32 -9.11
N ASN A 2 -9.24 5.13 -8.36
CA ASN A 2 -10.24 6.04 -8.96
C ASN A 2 -9.72 6.90 -10.13
N TYR A 3 -8.48 7.37 -10.08
CA TYR A 3 -7.89 8.13 -11.18
C TYR A 3 -7.79 7.32 -12.48
N VAL A 4 -7.23 6.10 -12.43
CA VAL A 4 -7.11 5.24 -13.61
C VAL A 4 -8.48 4.76 -14.11
N GLU A 5 -9.43 4.50 -13.20
CA GLU A 5 -10.81 4.12 -13.57
C GLU A 5 -11.53 5.22 -14.38
N ASN A 6 -11.31 6.49 -14.01
CA ASN A 6 -11.99 7.61 -14.65
C ASN A 6 -11.26 8.16 -15.88
N THR A 7 -9.92 8.22 -15.83
CA THR A 7 -9.11 8.90 -16.84
C THR A 7 -8.51 7.94 -17.86
N TYR A 8 -8.15 6.72 -17.44
CA TYR A 8 -7.50 5.72 -18.29
C TYR A 8 -8.12 4.31 -18.14
N PRO A 9 -9.43 4.13 -18.43
CA PRO A 9 -10.11 2.85 -18.17
C PRO A 9 -9.47 1.65 -18.88
N SER A 10 -8.86 1.88 -20.05
CA SER A 10 -8.16 0.85 -20.83
C SER A 10 -6.94 0.25 -20.12
N LEU A 11 -6.37 0.95 -19.13
CA LEU A 11 -5.26 0.50 -18.29
C LEU A 11 -5.71 -0.31 -17.08
N MET A 12 -7.01 -0.40 -16.79
CA MET A 12 -7.50 -1.18 -15.65
C MET A 12 -7.08 -2.65 -15.69
N LYS A 13 -6.94 -3.22 -16.89
CA LYS A 13 -6.41 -4.59 -17.09
C LYS A 13 -4.96 -4.78 -16.62
N ASN A 14 -4.21 -3.69 -16.47
CA ASN A 14 -2.82 -3.68 -16.03
C ASN A 14 -2.70 -3.39 -14.52
N VAL A 15 -3.76 -2.90 -13.88
CA VAL A 15 -3.77 -2.66 -12.43
C VAL A 15 -3.77 -4.01 -11.72
N SER A 16 -2.90 -4.16 -10.71
CA SER A 16 -2.84 -5.38 -9.90
C SER A 16 -4.21 -5.72 -9.31
N THR A 17 -4.60 -6.99 -9.40
CA THR A 17 -5.84 -7.51 -8.80
C THR A 17 -5.76 -7.65 -7.29
N CYS A 18 -4.58 -7.45 -6.69
CA CYS A 18 -4.41 -7.43 -5.25
C CYS A 18 -5.26 -6.31 -4.62
N ARG A 19 -6.08 -6.68 -3.62
CA ARG A 19 -6.73 -5.71 -2.72
C ARG A 19 -5.64 -4.88 -1.99
N SER A 20 -5.98 -3.69 -1.50
CA SER A 20 -5.00 -2.93 -0.70
C SER A 20 -4.73 -3.60 0.66
N PRO A 21 -3.61 -3.30 1.34
CA PRO A 21 -3.31 -3.89 2.66
C PRO A 21 -4.44 -3.72 3.68
N MET A 22 -5.13 -2.57 3.66
CA MET A 22 -6.30 -2.31 4.51
C MET A 22 -7.41 -3.35 4.25
N GLN A 23 -7.77 -3.55 2.99
CA GLN A 23 -8.83 -4.46 2.59
C GLN A 23 -8.45 -5.93 2.79
N MET A 24 -7.21 -6.29 2.46
CA MET A 24 -6.66 -7.63 2.70
C MET A 24 -6.69 -7.97 4.19
N PHE A 25 -6.16 -7.08 5.02
CA PHE A 25 -6.08 -7.31 6.46
C PHE A 25 -7.45 -7.44 7.10
N SER A 26 -8.39 -6.59 6.70
CA SER A 26 -9.75 -6.64 7.26
C SER A 26 -10.50 -7.92 6.90
N ALA A 27 -10.33 -8.42 5.67
CA ALA A 27 -10.90 -9.70 5.27
C ALA A 27 -10.32 -10.87 6.10
N VAL A 28 -8.99 -10.89 6.29
CA VAL A 28 -8.32 -11.89 7.14
C VAL A 28 -8.79 -11.82 8.59
N LEU A 29 -8.94 -10.61 9.14
CA LEU A 29 -9.41 -10.37 10.50
C LEU A 29 -10.84 -10.91 10.69
N LYS A 30 -11.76 -10.59 9.77
CA LYS A 30 -13.15 -11.05 9.85
C LYS A 30 -13.26 -12.56 9.69
N GLU A 31 -12.50 -13.15 8.77
CA GLU A 31 -12.43 -14.61 8.59
C GLU A 31 -11.89 -15.31 9.84
N HIS A 32 -10.82 -14.78 10.45
CA HIS A 32 -10.23 -15.35 11.67
C HIS A 32 -11.23 -15.40 12.83
N TYR A 33 -12.08 -14.38 12.96
CA TYR A 33 -13.07 -14.28 14.04
C TYR A 33 -14.49 -14.68 13.61
N LYS A 34 -14.68 -15.34 12.46
CA LYS A 34 -16.02 -15.67 11.93
C LYS A 34 -16.87 -16.56 12.84
N HIS A 35 -16.24 -17.36 13.70
CA HIS A 35 -16.90 -18.23 14.68
C HIS A 35 -16.99 -17.62 16.08
N SER A 36 -16.60 -16.36 16.23
CA SER A 36 -16.75 -15.63 17.49
C SER A 36 -18.22 -15.36 17.80
N ASN A 37 -18.62 -15.54 19.05
CA ASN A 37 -19.93 -15.11 19.53
C ASN A 37 -20.03 -13.58 19.70
N LYS A 38 -18.93 -12.84 19.47
CA LYS A 38 -18.87 -11.39 19.57
C LYS A 38 -18.91 -10.77 18.18
N LYS A 39 -19.59 -9.62 18.07
CA LYS A 39 -19.55 -8.80 16.86
C LYS A 39 -18.12 -8.27 16.66
N VAL A 40 -17.57 -8.52 15.48
CA VAL A 40 -16.27 -7.97 15.04
C VAL A 40 -16.52 -6.62 14.38
N VAL A 41 -15.79 -5.60 14.81
CA VAL A 41 -15.79 -4.26 14.21
C VAL A 41 -14.35 -3.91 13.84
N SER A 42 -14.10 -3.78 12.54
CA SER A 42 -12.79 -3.41 11.99
C SER A 42 -12.70 -1.91 11.78
N VAL A 43 -11.76 -1.27 12.48
CA VAL A 43 -11.48 0.16 12.37
C VAL A 43 -10.08 0.35 11.81
N ALA A 44 -9.99 0.92 10.61
CA ALA A 44 -8.73 1.23 9.97
C ALA A 44 -8.30 2.68 10.27
N ILE A 45 -7.05 2.86 10.70
CA ILE A 45 -6.42 4.17 10.88
C ILE A 45 -5.53 4.43 9.66
N MET A 46 -5.80 5.51 8.91
CA MET A 46 -5.16 5.75 7.62
C MET A 46 -4.67 7.20 7.49
N PRO A 47 -3.47 7.45 6.93
CA PRO A 47 -2.99 8.81 6.66
C PRO A 47 -3.63 9.45 5.40
N CYS A 48 -4.69 8.84 4.85
CA CYS A 48 -5.30 9.24 3.59
C CYS A 48 -6.84 9.20 3.68
N THR A 49 -7.49 10.24 3.18
CA THR A 49 -8.96 10.32 3.12
C THR A 49 -9.57 9.40 2.06
N ALA A 50 -8.84 9.09 0.98
CA ALA A 50 -9.32 8.21 -0.09
C ALA A 50 -9.65 6.79 0.42
N LYS A 51 -9.01 6.35 1.52
CA LYS A 51 -9.32 5.07 2.17
C LYS A 51 -10.74 5.00 2.70
N LYS A 52 -11.35 6.13 3.08
CA LYS A 52 -12.77 6.18 3.47
C LYS A 52 -13.69 5.82 2.31
N SER A 53 -13.36 6.28 1.10
CA SER A 53 -14.09 5.92 -0.12
C SER A 53 -13.81 4.48 -0.53
N GLU A 54 -12.56 4.02 -0.41
CA GLU A 54 -12.21 2.63 -0.71
C GLU A 54 -12.97 1.64 0.17
N ALA A 55 -13.13 1.91 1.47
CA ALA A 55 -13.88 1.05 2.38
C ALA A 55 -15.37 0.87 2.02
N LYS A 56 -15.94 1.81 1.24
CA LYS A 56 -17.35 1.83 0.85
C LYS A 56 -17.60 1.26 -0.56
N ARG A 57 -16.57 0.77 -1.25
CA ARG A 57 -16.75 0.22 -2.60
C ARG A 57 -17.47 -1.12 -2.53
N ASP A 58 -18.40 -1.35 -3.45
CA ASP A 58 -19.32 -2.50 -3.44
C ASP A 58 -18.59 -3.84 -3.48
N GLU A 59 -17.44 -3.93 -4.16
CA GLU A 59 -16.62 -5.14 -4.22
C GLU A 59 -15.96 -5.54 -2.89
N PHE A 60 -16.01 -4.66 -1.89
CA PHE A 60 -15.53 -4.94 -0.53
C PHE A 60 -16.67 -5.12 0.46
N ILE A 61 -17.89 -5.33 -0.02
CA ILE A 61 -19.07 -5.67 0.79
C ILE A 61 -19.40 -7.14 0.54
N GLU A 62 -19.32 -7.95 1.58
CA GLU A 62 -19.62 -9.39 1.54
C GLU A 62 -20.88 -9.62 2.38
N GLU A 63 -21.93 -10.17 1.76
CA GLU A 63 -23.24 -10.42 2.40
C GLU A 63 -23.87 -9.18 3.08
N GLY A 64 -23.66 -7.99 2.50
CA GLY A 64 -24.14 -6.73 3.04
C GLY A 64 -23.29 -6.17 4.20
N VAL A 65 -22.18 -6.83 4.53
CA VAL A 65 -21.23 -6.39 5.56
C VAL A 65 -19.97 -5.87 4.88
N PRO A 66 -19.57 -4.59 5.09
CA PRO A 66 -18.33 -4.08 4.53
C PRO A 66 -17.13 -4.78 5.20
N ASN A 67 -16.07 -5.06 4.44
CA ASN A 67 -14.86 -5.66 4.99
C ASN A 67 -14.27 -4.77 6.10
N VAL A 68 -14.22 -3.45 5.88
CA VAL A 68 -13.75 -2.44 6.85
C VAL A 68 -14.96 -1.64 7.33
N ASP A 69 -15.26 -1.67 8.63
CA ASP A 69 -16.46 -1.00 9.17
C ASP A 69 -16.27 0.51 9.27
N TYR A 70 -15.09 0.95 9.70
CA TYR A 70 -14.77 2.37 9.85
C TYR A 70 -13.36 2.67 9.37
N VAL A 71 -13.17 3.86 8.78
CA VAL A 71 -11.86 4.40 8.47
C VAL A 71 -11.75 5.77 9.10
N ILE A 72 -10.78 5.94 9.99
CA ILE A 72 -10.43 7.22 10.60
C ILE A 72 -9.06 7.68 10.13
N THR A 73 -8.90 8.99 10.00
CA THR A 73 -7.61 9.58 9.65
C THR A 73 -6.70 9.65 10.87
N THR A 74 -5.40 9.81 10.64
CA THR A 74 -4.43 10.12 11.70
C THR A 74 -4.85 11.37 12.49
N GLN A 75 -5.44 12.38 11.83
CA GLN A 75 -5.93 13.59 12.50
C GLN A 75 -7.12 13.32 13.43
N GLU A 76 -8.09 12.50 12.98
CA GLU A 76 -9.23 12.10 13.80
C GLU A 76 -8.78 11.28 15.02
N LEU A 77 -7.80 10.37 14.85
CA LEU A 77 -7.22 9.64 15.98
C LEU A 77 -6.52 10.58 16.98
N ILE A 78 -5.72 11.55 16.49
CA ILE A 78 -5.06 12.54 17.36
C ILE A 78 -6.09 13.33 18.16
N GLN A 79 -7.21 13.70 17.53
CA GLN A 79 -8.31 14.39 18.21
C GLN A 79 -8.92 13.51 19.31
N MET A 80 -9.23 12.25 19.02
CA MET A 80 -9.77 11.31 20.01
C MET A 80 -8.84 11.12 21.21
N ILE A 81 -7.52 11.01 20.97
CA ILE A 81 -6.51 10.89 22.04
C ILE A 81 -6.53 12.13 22.95
N ARG A 82 -6.54 13.33 22.36
CA ARG A 82 -6.59 14.60 23.11
C ARG A 82 -7.88 14.77 23.90
N GLU A 83 -9.03 14.47 23.29
CA GLU A 83 -10.34 14.57 23.93
C GLU A 83 -10.52 13.56 25.07
N SER A 84 -9.82 12.42 25.00
CA SER A 84 -9.82 11.41 26.07
C SER A 84 -8.93 11.75 27.26
N GLY A 85 -8.21 12.89 27.21
CA GLY A 85 -7.28 13.30 28.27
C GLY A 85 -5.99 12.48 28.33
N ILE A 86 -5.67 11.72 27.28
CA ILE A 86 -4.45 10.89 27.23
C ILE A 86 -3.25 11.79 26.92
N VAL A 87 -2.25 11.76 27.80
CA VAL A 87 -0.95 12.39 27.57
C VAL A 87 -0.10 11.44 26.74
N PHE A 88 -0.16 11.56 25.41
CA PHE A 88 0.48 10.61 24.48
C PHE A 88 1.98 10.40 24.74
N SER A 89 2.69 11.42 25.23
CA SER A 89 4.12 11.32 25.57
C SER A 89 4.43 10.48 26.81
N GLU A 90 3.42 10.18 27.63
CA GLU A 90 3.54 9.36 28.85
C GLU A 90 3.03 7.92 28.65
N VAL A 91 2.59 7.58 27.43
CA VAL A 91 2.11 6.23 27.11
C VAL A 91 3.31 5.30 26.96
N GLU A 92 3.34 4.25 27.77
CA GLU A 92 4.35 3.19 27.65
C GLU A 92 4.11 2.36 26.37
N PRO A 93 5.15 2.04 25.60
CA PRO A 93 5.01 1.21 24.41
C PRO A 93 4.54 -0.21 24.75
N GLU A 94 3.49 -0.66 24.07
CA GLU A 94 2.97 -2.03 24.20
C GLU A 94 3.06 -2.79 22.87
N ALA A 95 3.12 -4.12 22.96
CA ALA A 95 3.13 -4.98 21.79
C ALA A 95 1.73 -5.08 21.16
N VAL A 96 1.69 -5.21 19.83
CA VAL A 96 0.44 -5.49 19.11
C VAL A 96 -0.01 -6.92 19.39
N ASP A 97 -1.32 -7.11 19.50
CA ASP A 97 -1.93 -8.42 19.77
C ASP A 97 -1.58 -9.49 18.71
N MET A 98 -1.34 -10.70 19.19
CA MET A 98 -1.20 -11.88 18.34
C MET A 98 -2.58 -12.40 17.89
N PRO A 99 -2.70 -12.98 16.68
CA PRO A 99 -1.62 -13.38 15.77
C PRO A 99 -1.16 -12.28 14.79
N PHE A 100 -1.72 -11.07 14.86
CA PHE A 100 -1.54 -10.03 13.84
C PHE A 100 -0.42 -9.03 14.11
N GLY A 101 0.26 -9.12 15.26
CA GLY A 101 1.35 -8.23 15.63
C GLY A 101 2.68 -8.43 14.87
N VAL A 102 2.80 -9.48 14.06
CA VAL A 102 4.03 -9.75 13.30
C VAL A 102 4.05 -8.96 12.00
N SER A 103 5.02 -8.05 11.85
CA SER A 103 5.26 -7.32 10.60
C SER A 103 6.65 -7.63 10.06
N SER A 104 6.79 -7.69 8.73
CA SER A 104 8.10 -7.78 8.09
C SER A 104 8.68 -6.38 7.86
N GLY A 105 10.00 -6.26 7.77
CA GLY A 105 10.65 -4.99 7.39
C GLY A 105 10.28 -4.50 5.98
N ALA A 106 9.65 -5.33 5.15
CA ALA A 106 9.04 -4.91 3.89
C ALA A 106 7.65 -4.28 4.11
N GLY A 107 6.85 -4.79 5.06
CA GLY A 107 5.55 -4.21 5.41
C GLY A 107 5.67 -2.80 6.01
N VAL A 108 6.69 -2.56 6.83
CA VAL A 108 6.92 -1.26 7.47
C VAL A 108 7.17 -0.13 6.47
N ILE A 109 7.77 -0.43 5.31
CA ILE A 109 8.13 0.61 4.32
C ILE A 109 7.00 0.91 3.33
N PHE A 110 5.84 0.22 3.36
CA PHE A 110 4.73 0.47 2.42
C PHE A 110 4.23 1.93 2.42
N GLY A 111 4.42 2.66 3.52
CA GLY A 111 3.95 4.04 3.67
C GLY A 111 4.82 5.11 3.00
N VAL A 112 5.98 4.75 2.43
CA VAL A 112 6.86 5.70 1.73
C VAL A 112 6.86 5.42 0.23
N THR A 113 6.97 6.47 -0.60
CA THR A 113 7.11 6.32 -2.06
C THR A 113 8.29 5.41 -2.38
N GLY A 114 8.03 4.35 -3.16
CA GLY A 114 9.01 3.34 -3.52
C GLY A 114 9.08 2.15 -2.56
N GLY A 115 8.38 2.21 -1.43
CA GLY A 115 8.37 1.15 -0.44
C GLY A 115 7.64 -0.11 -0.91
N VAL A 116 6.58 0.04 -1.71
CA VAL A 116 5.88 -1.10 -2.31
C VAL A 116 6.77 -1.80 -3.33
N THR A 117 7.41 -1.03 -4.20
CA THR A 117 8.41 -1.53 -5.15
C THR A 117 9.53 -2.27 -4.43
N GLU A 118 10.13 -1.66 -3.39
CA GLU A 118 11.19 -2.29 -2.61
C GLU A 118 10.72 -3.62 -1.98
N ALA A 119 9.48 -3.69 -1.50
CA ALA A 119 8.90 -4.92 -0.97
C ALA A 119 8.71 -6.01 -2.04
N VAL A 120 8.25 -5.64 -3.25
CA VAL A 120 8.13 -6.57 -4.39
C VAL A 120 9.50 -7.09 -4.80
N ILE A 121 10.49 -6.20 -4.94
CA ILE A 121 11.86 -6.56 -5.33
C ILE A 121 12.46 -7.55 -4.31
N ARG A 122 12.32 -7.29 -3.01
CA ARG A 122 12.74 -8.19 -1.93
C ARG A 122 12.12 -9.59 -2.01
N ARG A 123 10.93 -9.71 -2.63
CA ARG A 123 10.21 -10.98 -2.74
C ARG A 123 10.63 -11.80 -3.96
N VAL A 124 10.96 -11.13 -5.08
CA VAL A 124 11.28 -11.77 -6.36
C VAL A 124 12.76 -12.05 -6.56
N LEU A 125 13.64 -11.36 -5.84
CA LEU A 125 15.08 -11.65 -5.87
C LEU A 125 15.43 -12.83 -4.97
N ASP A 126 16.21 -13.75 -5.51
CA ASP A 126 16.76 -14.89 -4.77
C ASP A 126 17.86 -14.45 -3.79
N ASP A 127 18.68 -13.46 -4.21
CA ASP A 127 19.70 -12.86 -3.35
C ASP A 127 19.07 -11.87 -2.37
N LYS A 128 18.89 -12.34 -1.14
CA LYS A 128 18.37 -11.56 0.01
C LYS A 128 19.48 -10.91 0.82
N SER A 129 20.72 -10.86 0.31
CA SER A 129 21.83 -10.24 1.02
C SER A 129 21.55 -8.78 1.35
N THR A 130 21.98 -8.35 2.53
CA THR A 130 21.77 -6.98 3.01
C THR A 130 22.46 -5.95 2.11
N SER A 131 23.55 -6.34 1.43
CA SER A 131 24.25 -5.54 0.42
C SER A 131 23.38 -5.28 -0.81
N THR A 132 22.78 -6.32 -1.40
CA THR A 132 21.93 -6.20 -2.59
C THR A 132 20.68 -5.38 -2.29
N LEU A 133 20.06 -5.60 -1.13
CA LEU A 133 18.89 -4.82 -0.70
C LEU A 133 19.21 -3.34 -0.40
N ARG A 134 20.40 -3.04 0.13
CA ARG A 134 20.83 -1.64 0.33
C ARG A 134 21.10 -0.97 -1.01
N VAL A 135 21.80 -1.62 -1.94
CA VAL A 135 22.08 -1.06 -3.26
C VAL A 135 20.77 -0.71 -3.98
N LEU A 136 19.73 -1.54 -3.88
CA LEU A 136 18.40 -1.25 -4.43
C LEU A 136 17.71 -0.07 -3.74
N ALA A 137 17.77 0.01 -2.41
CA ALA A 137 17.20 1.14 -1.66
C ALA A 137 17.88 2.49 -1.98
N PHE A 138 19.15 2.48 -2.39
CA PHE A 138 19.97 3.67 -2.66
C PHE A 138 20.10 4.04 -4.15
N ASN A 139 19.91 3.11 -5.10
CA ASN A 139 20.16 3.36 -6.53
C ASN A 139 18.98 3.91 -7.33
N GLY A 140 17.80 4.09 -6.76
CA GLY A 140 16.72 4.68 -7.55
C GLY A 140 15.36 4.80 -6.90
N VAL A 141 15.05 4.10 -5.81
CA VAL A 141 13.65 4.01 -5.34
C VAL A 141 13.30 5.04 -4.25
N ARG A 142 14.29 5.60 -3.54
CA ARG A 142 14.10 6.59 -2.44
C ARG A 142 14.55 8.00 -2.85
N GLY A 143 13.75 9.03 -2.55
CA GLY A 143 14.00 10.42 -2.98
C GLY A 143 12.73 11.26 -3.18
N LEU A 144 12.88 12.55 -3.51
CA LEU A 144 11.79 13.52 -3.73
C LEU A 144 11.46 13.76 -5.22
N ASP A 145 12.15 13.09 -6.15
CA ASP A 145 11.88 13.22 -7.58
C ASP A 145 10.51 12.64 -7.95
N GLY A 146 9.83 13.30 -8.89
CA GLY A 146 8.45 12.99 -9.28
C GLY A 146 8.27 11.65 -10.00
N VAL A 147 9.30 11.18 -10.69
CA VAL A 147 9.38 9.85 -11.30
C VAL A 147 10.78 9.31 -11.04
N LYS A 148 10.84 8.05 -10.63
CA LYS A 148 12.07 7.30 -10.39
C LYS A 148 12.05 6.04 -11.22
N GLU A 149 13.20 5.64 -11.72
CA GLU A 149 13.34 4.46 -12.58
C GLU A 149 14.38 3.53 -11.99
N ALA A 150 14.14 2.23 -12.15
CA ALA A 150 15.09 1.20 -11.76
C ALA A 150 14.99 0.02 -12.72
N SER A 151 16.13 -0.61 -12.99
CA SER A 151 16.16 -1.89 -13.67
C SER A 151 16.68 -2.96 -12.72
N ILE A 152 16.03 -4.11 -12.68
CA ILE A 152 16.51 -5.28 -11.96
C ILE A 152 16.58 -6.49 -12.89
N THR A 153 17.43 -7.45 -12.56
CA THR A 153 17.49 -8.73 -13.27
C THR A 153 16.90 -9.81 -12.38
N VAL A 154 15.89 -10.51 -12.87
CA VAL A 154 15.24 -11.65 -12.20
C VAL A 154 15.42 -12.88 -13.09
N GLY A 155 16.28 -13.80 -12.67
CA GLY A 155 16.74 -14.90 -13.53
C GLY A 155 17.47 -14.35 -14.75
N GLU A 156 16.97 -14.67 -15.95
CA GLU A 156 17.53 -14.19 -17.22
C GLU A 156 16.81 -12.93 -17.75
N ARG A 157 15.72 -12.50 -17.12
CA ARG A 157 14.90 -11.37 -17.60
C ARG A 157 15.31 -10.07 -16.89
N LYS A 158 15.55 -9.02 -17.69
CA LYS A 158 15.62 -7.64 -17.21
C LYS A 158 14.19 -7.11 -17.03
N ILE A 159 13.91 -6.53 -15.87
CA ILE A 159 12.63 -5.95 -15.48
C ILE A 159 12.83 -4.44 -15.30
N GLU A 160 12.10 -3.65 -16.08
CA GLU A 160 12.10 -2.19 -16.01
C GLU A 160 10.98 -1.71 -15.08
N ILE A 161 11.33 -0.86 -14.12
CA ILE A 161 10.43 -0.42 -13.05
C ILE A 161 10.39 1.11 -13.02
N ALA A 162 9.19 1.66 -12.84
CA ALA A 162 9.00 3.07 -12.51
C ALA A 162 8.28 3.22 -11.16
N VAL A 163 8.69 4.22 -10.39
CA VAL A 163 8.01 4.67 -9.17
C VAL A 163 7.64 6.12 -9.35
N VAL A 164 6.34 6.38 -9.34
CA VAL A 164 5.78 7.69 -9.63
C VAL A 164 5.19 8.27 -8.37
N SER A 165 5.50 9.53 -8.09
CA SER A 165 4.88 10.27 -6.99
C SER A 165 3.95 11.34 -7.55
N GLY A 166 2.66 11.22 -7.28
CA GLY A 166 1.66 12.22 -7.62
C GLY A 166 1.04 12.05 -9.01
N LEU A 167 -0.25 12.45 -9.11
CA LEU A 167 -1.09 12.16 -10.28
C LEU A 167 -0.63 12.86 -11.57
N ARG A 168 -0.02 14.05 -11.47
CA ARG A 168 0.53 14.74 -12.64
C ARG A 168 1.67 13.94 -13.28
N ASN A 169 2.59 13.44 -12.46
CA ASN A 169 3.69 12.62 -12.96
C ASN A 169 3.19 11.28 -13.51
N ALA A 170 2.11 10.73 -12.92
CA ALA A 170 1.48 9.51 -13.43
C ALA A 170 0.83 9.72 -14.80
N ASP A 171 0.14 10.86 -14.98
CA ASP A 171 -0.44 11.27 -16.26
C ASP A 171 0.63 11.39 -17.36
N ASP A 172 1.72 12.10 -17.06
CA ASP A 172 2.84 12.30 -17.98
C ASP A 172 3.52 10.96 -18.34
N LEU A 173 3.70 10.05 -17.38
CA LEU A 173 4.27 8.73 -17.63
C LEU A 173 3.35 7.86 -18.48
N VAL A 174 2.05 7.84 -18.19
CA VAL A 174 1.05 7.08 -18.97
C VAL A 174 1.06 7.50 -20.44
N LYS A 175 1.14 8.81 -20.71
CA LYS A 175 1.22 9.34 -22.09
C LYS A 175 2.48 8.84 -22.81
N LYS A 176 3.64 8.88 -22.16
CA LYS A 176 4.89 8.35 -22.72
C LYS A 176 4.78 6.86 -23.05
N ILE A 177 4.17 6.07 -22.17
CA ILE A 177 3.96 4.64 -22.38
C ILE A 177 3.03 4.39 -23.58
N GLN A 178 1.93 5.12 -23.67
CA GLN A 178 0.96 4.98 -24.77
C GLN A 178 1.53 5.41 -26.13
N ASN A 179 2.41 6.41 -26.14
CA ASN A 179 3.10 6.87 -27.35
C ASN A 179 4.26 5.94 -27.77
N GLY A 180 4.60 4.93 -26.96
CA GLY A 180 5.76 4.06 -27.21
C GLY A 180 7.11 4.71 -26.92
N GLU A 181 7.12 5.86 -26.22
CA GLU A 181 8.34 6.58 -25.84
C GLU A 181 9.03 5.95 -24.61
N ALA A 182 8.29 5.19 -23.81
CA ALA A 182 8.80 4.50 -22.63
C ALA A 182 8.15 3.13 -22.45
N HIS A 183 8.87 2.20 -21.81
CA HIS A 183 8.39 0.85 -21.50
C HIS A 183 8.79 0.46 -20.08
N TYR A 184 7.82 0.01 -19.28
CA TYR A 184 8.04 -0.53 -17.94
C TYR A 184 7.23 -1.80 -17.75
N ASP A 185 7.81 -2.78 -17.06
CA ASP A 185 7.15 -4.02 -16.67
C ASP A 185 6.34 -3.85 -15.39
N PHE A 186 6.73 -2.92 -14.52
CA PHE A 186 6.06 -2.62 -13.25
C PHE A 186 6.10 -1.12 -12.94
N VAL A 187 4.95 -0.56 -12.54
CA VAL A 187 4.82 0.85 -12.18
C VAL A 187 4.12 0.98 -10.82
N GLU A 188 4.79 1.63 -9.87
CA GLU A 188 4.17 2.09 -8.62
C GLU A 188 3.68 3.54 -8.80
N VAL A 189 2.45 3.82 -8.33
CA VAL A 189 1.82 5.15 -8.36
C VAL A 189 1.23 5.46 -6.99
#